data_AF-A0A438F2Q3-F1
#
_entry.id   AF-A0A438F2Q3-F1
#
_cell.length_a   1.000
_cell.length_b   1.000
_cell.length_c   1.000
_cell.angle_alpha   90.00
_cell.angle_beta   90.00
_cell.angle_gamma   90.00
#
_symmetry.space_group_name_H-M   'P 1'
#
loop_
_entity.id
_entity.type
_entity.pdbx_description
1 polymer ?
#
loop_
_entity_poly.entity_id
_entity_poly.type
_entity_poly.pdbx_seq_one_letter_code
_entity_poly.pdbx_strand_id
1 'polypeptide(L)'
;MGFGSRWMEWMWWCLSTAKFSVLINEVPEGFFSSSKGLRQGDPISPYLFVLSMEVLSALIRRVVEGNFISGCRLRGRGGTEMNVSHLLFADDTIIFCEARKEHLTHLGWILAWFEAASGLRINLAKSELIPVGEIEDIEEMAVELGCRVGAFRSNIWGCPLEPVTRP
;
A
#
# COMPACT_ATOMS: atom_id res chain seq x y z
N MET A 1 -5.40 -17.71 -2.81
CA MET A 1 -3.98 -18.05 -2.60
C MET A 1 -3.71 -19.54 -2.42
N GLY A 2 -4.69 -20.40 -2.07
CA GLY A 2 -4.53 -21.86 -2.20
C GLY A 2 -3.58 -22.53 -1.20
N PHE A 3 -3.28 -21.88 -0.07
CA PHE A 3 -2.44 -22.46 0.98
C PHE A 3 -3.08 -23.68 1.63
N GLY A 4 -2.32 -24.76 1.80
CA GLY A 4 -2.79 -25.97 2.48
C GLY A 4 -2.91 -25.77 4.00
N SER A 5 -3.78 -26.56 4.65
CA SER A 5 -4.04 -26.49 6.10
C SER A 5 -2.78 -26.59 6.95
N ARG A 6 -1.89 -27.54 6.63
CA ARG A 6 -0.62 -27.72 7.34
C ARG A 6 0.29 -26.48 7.30
N TRP A 7 0.34 -25.78 6.17
CA TRP A 7 1.12 -24.55 6.06
C TRP A 7 0.49 -23.45 6.91
N MET A 8 -0.84 -23.31 6.87
CA MET A 8 -1.55 -22.32 7.69
C MET A 8 -1.35 -22.57 9.18
N GLU A 9 -1.34 -23.83 9.62
CA GLU A 9 -1.03 -24.21 11.01
C GLU A 9 0.39 -23.82 11.42
N TRP A 10 1.39 -24.06 10.55
CA TRP A 10 2.77 -23.65 10.84
C TRP A 10 2.92 -22.14 10.95
N MET A 11 2.31 -21.39 10.03
CA MET A 11 2.33 -19.93 10.10
C MET A 11 1.62 -19.41 11.35
N TRP A 12 0.47 -20.00 11.69
CA TRP A 12 -0.23 -19.68 12.92
C TRP A 12 0.62 -19.94 14.16
N TRP A 13 1.34 -21.07 14.19
CA TRP A 13 2.24 -21.40 15.30
C TRP A 13 3.40 -20.41 15.42
N CYS A 14 4.05 -20.06 14.31
CA CYS A 14 5.11 -19.04 14.28
C CYS A 14 4.63 -17.68 14.82
N LEU A 15 3.41 -17.27 14.46
CA LEU A 15 2.85 -15.98 14.86
C LEU A 15 2.34 -15.95 16.30
N SER A 16 1.68 -17.02 16.75
CA SER A 16 1.03 -17.09 18.07
C SER A 16 1.98 -17.38 19.22
N THR A 17 3.14 -17.99 18.95
CA THR A 17 4.13 -18.33 19.99
C THR A 17 5.21 -17.28 20.21
N ALA A 18 5.24 -16.23 19.38
CA ALA A 18 6.21 -15.14 19.49
C ALA A 18 6.06 -14.40 20.83
N LYS A 19 7.18 -14.30 21.57
CA LYS A 19 7.30 -13.53 22.81
C LYS A 19 8.35 -12.44 22.66
N PHE A 20 8.10 -11.31 23.29
CA PHE A 20 8.97 -10.15 23.30
C PHE A 20 9.39 -9.84 24.74
N SER A 21 10.58 -9.26 24.88
CA SER A 21 11.09 -8.69 26.13
C SER A 21 11.55 -7.26 25.87
N VAL A 22 11.61 -6.44 26.91
CA VAL A 22 12.17 -5.09 26.82
C VAL A 22 13.60 -5.14 27.32
N LEU A 23 14.55 -4.56 26.57
CA LEU A 23 15.92 -4.41 27.05
C LEU A 23 16.01 -3.17 27.94
N ILE A 24 16.34 -3.36 29.22
CA ILE A 24 16.66 -2.29 30.17
C ILE A 24 18.15 -2.40 30.49
N ASN A 25 18.93 -1.39 30.12
CA ASN A 25 20.40 -1.42 30.22
C ASN A 25 21.00 -2.68 29.54
N GLU A 26 20.52 -3.01 28.35
CA GLU A 26 20.93 -4.20 27.56
C GLU A 26 20.57 -5.56 28.19
N VAL A 27 19.89 -5.57 29.33
CA VAL A 27 19.40 -6.80 29.97
C VAL A 27 17.92 -6.98 29.65
N PRO A 28 17.49 -8.16 29.14
CA PRO A 28 16.08 -8.43 28.88
C PRO A 28 15.29 -8.54 30.17
N GLU A 29 14.28 -7.68 30.32
CA GLU A 29 13.37 -7.64 31.46
C GLU A 29 11.94 -7.99 31.03
N GLY A 30 11.36 -8.97 31.71
CA GLY A 30 10.00 -9.44 31.47
C GLY A 30 9.76 -10.13 30.12
N PHE A 31 8.58 -10.74 29.99
CA PHE A 31 8.10 -11.29 28.72
C PHE A 31 6.63 -10.95 28.51
N PHE A 32 6.28 -10.59 27.27
CA PHE A 32 4.90 -10.37 26.85
C PHE A 32 4.66 -10.97 25.46
N SER A 33 3.42 -11.40 25.22
CA SER A 33 3.03 -12.01 23.95
C SER A 33 2.80 -10.96 22.86
N SER A 34 3.00 -11.35 21.60
CA SER A 34 2.57 -10.54 20.45
C SER A 34 1.05 -10.47 20.38
N SER A 35 0.50 -9.27 20.13
CA SER A 35 -0.90 -9.10 19.70
C SER A 35 -0.99 -8.61 18.26
N LYS A 36 -0.04 -7.77 17.82
CA LYS A 36 0.08 -7.24 16.46
C LYS A 36 1.56 -7.07 16.09
N GLY A 37 1.82 -7.13 14.80
CA GLY A 37 3.14 -6.88 14.23
C GLY A 37 3.93 -8.15 13.97
N LEU A 38 4.88 -8.01 13.07
CA LEU A 38 5.83 -9.06 12.69
C LEU A 38 7.19 -8.72 13.29
N ARG A 39 7.95 -9.74 13.68
CA ARG A 39 9.27 -9.54 14.27
C ARG A 39 10.22 -8.98 13.21
N GLN A 40 10.81 -7.81 13.46
CA GLN A 40 11.83 -7.26 12.59
C GLN A 40 13.10 -8.13 12.64
N GLY A 41 13.69 -8.42 11.49
CA GLY A 41 14.84 -9.32 11.37
C GLY A 41 14.48 -10.82 11.37
N ASP A 42 13.19 -11.17 11.50
CA ASP A 42 12.74 -12.55 11.26
C ASP A 42 12.68 -12.81 9.74
N PRO A 43 13.28 -13.90 9.25
CA PRO A 43 13.28 -14.22 7.81
C PRO A 43 11.89 -14.43 7.20
N ILE A 44 10.85 -14.74 7.99
CA ILE A 44 9.48 -14.93 7.51
C ILE A 44 8.71 -13.61 7.36
N SER A 45 9.05 -12.60 8.14
CA SER A 45 8.31 -11.33 8.20
C SER A 45 8.16 -10.63 6.84
N PRO A 46 9.21 -10.54 5.99
CA PRO A 46 9.07 -9.91 4.66
C PRO A 46 8.05 -10.63 3.78
N TYR A 47 8.01 -11.97 3.81
CA TYR A 47 7.08 -12.75 2.99
C TYR A 47 5.64 -12.57 3.45
N LEU A 48 5.41 -12.56 4.77
CA LEU A 48 4.08 -12.30 5.32
C LEU A 48 3.59 -10.90 4.97
N PHE A 49 4.47 -9.91 5.01
CA PHE A 49 4.15 -8.56 4.57
C PHE A 49 3.78 -8.52 3.08
N VAL A 50 4.54 -9.19 2.20
CA VAL A 50 4.20 -9.32 0.78
C VAL A 50 2.82 -9.97 0.57
N LEU A 51 2.48 -11.00 1.35
CA LEU A 51 1.15 -11.62 1.29
C LEU A 51 0.04 -10.63 1.67
N SER A 52 0.23 -9.82 2.71
CA SER A 52 -0.70 -8.74 3.05
C SER A 52 -0.82 -7.72 1.90
N MET A 53 0.29 -7.32 1.30
CA MET A 53 0.28 -6.36 0.18
C MET A 53 -0.37 -6.93 -1.09
N GLU A 54 -0.29 -8.24 -1.34
CA GLU A 54 -1.04 -8.88 -2.44
C GLU A 54 -2.56 -8.83 -2.20
N VAL A 55 -3.01 -8.86 -0.93
CA VAL A 55 -4.43 -8.62 -0.62
C VAL A 55 -4.84 -7.20 -0.99
N LEU A 56 -4.02 -6.19 -0.64
CA LEU A 56 -4.26 -4.81 -1.08
C LEU A 56 -4.28 -4.68 -2.61
N SER A 57 -3.30 -5.28 -3.27
CA SER A 57 -3.23 -5.35 -4.74
C SER A 57 -4.51 -5.94 -5.34
N ALA A 58 -5.01 -7.04 -4.80
CA ALA A 58 -6.23 -7.69 -5.25
C ALA A 58 -7.47 -6.83 -5.02
N LEU A 59 -7.56 -6.10 -3.91
CA LEU A 59 -8.66 -5.14 -3.67
C LEU A 59 -8.64 -4.00 -4.69
N ILE A 60 -7.46 -3.43 -4.98
CA ILE A 60 -7.31 -2.37 -5.98
C ILE A 60 -7.66 -2.90 -7.38
N ARG A 61 -7.19 -4.09 -7.77
CA ARG A 61 -7.55 -4.71 -9.06
C ARG A 61 -9.06 -4.87 -9.21
N ARG A 62 -9.75 -5.32 -8.16
CA ARG A 62 -11.21 -5.50 -8.19
C ARG A 62 -11.99 -4.21 -8.42
N VAL A 63 -11.57 -3.10 -7.81
CA VAL A 63 -12.27 -1.83 -8.03
C VAL A 63 -11.95 -1.22 -9.39
N VAL A 64 -10.77 -1.51 -9.94
CA VAL A 64 -10.41 -1.14 -11.32
C VAL A 64 -11.21 -1.95 -12.32
N GLU A 65 -11.34 -3.26 -12.12
CA GLU A 65 -12.21 -4.13 -12.92
C GLU A 65 -13.68 -3.71 -12.84
N GLY A 66 -14.11 -3.21 -11.68
CA GLY A 66 -15.44 -2.64 -11.46
C GLY A 66 -15.65 -1.23 -12.01
N ASN A 67 -14.63 -0.61 -12.64
CA ASN A 67 -14.63 0.78 -13.12
C ASN A 67 -14.89 1.85 -12.03
N PHE A 68 -14.65 1.53 -10.75
CA PHE A 68 -14.74 2.51 -9.66
C PHE A 68 -13.48 3.37 -9.54
N ILE A 69 -12.34 2.87 -10.05
CA ILE A 69 -11.07 3.59 -10.15
C ILE A 69 -10.46 3.32 -11.53
N SER A 70 -9.99 4.38 -12.19
CA SER A 70 -9.22 4.28 -13.44
C SER A 70 -7.73 4.32 -13.17
N GLY A 71 -6.97 3.31 -13.62
CA GLY A 71 -5.51 3.35 -13.59
C GLY A 71 -4.88 4.29 -14.64
N CYS A 72 -3.56 4.40 -14.62
CA CYS A 72 -2.79 5.16 -15.60
C CYS A 72 -2.46 4.31 -16.84
N ARG A 73 -2.82 4.78 -18.04
CA ARG A 73 -2.38 4.16 -19.29
C ARG A 73 -0.98 4.61 -19.65
N LEU A 74 -0.05 3.68 -19.61
CA LEU A 74 1.33 3.88 -20.01
C LEU A 74 1.56 3.23 -21.38
N ARG A 75 2.25 3.93 -22.27
CA ARG A 75 2.62 3.41 -23.58
C ARG A 75 4.09 2.99 -23.55
N GLY A 76 4.34 1.69 -23.71
CA GLY A 76 5.69 1.14 -23.77
C GLY A 76 6.40 1.47 -25.08
N ARG A 77 7.72 1.24 -25.10
CA ARG A 77 8.60 1.52 -26.26
C ARG A 77 8.18 0.80 -27.55
N GLY A 78 7.43 -0.30 -27.44
CA GLY A 78 6.88 -1.07 -28.57
C GLY A 78 5.45 -0.70 -28.97
N GLY A 79 4.88 0.37 -28.42
CA GLY A 79 3.51 0.80 -28.70
C GLY A 79 2.41 0.05 -27.94
N THR A 80 2.76 -1.00 -27.19
CA THR A 80 1.84 -1.70 -26.27
C THR A 80 1.38 -0.75 -25.16
N GLU A 81 0.07 -0.64 -24.99
CA GLU A 81 -0.52 0.07 -23.85
C GLU A 81 -0.65 -0.87 -22.66
N MET A 82 -0.25 -0.38 -21.48
CA MET A 82 -0.40 -1.06 -20.20
C MET A 82 -1.21 -0.14 -19.27
N ASN A 83 -2.26 -0.67 -18.66
CA ASN A 83 -2.98 0.04 -17.60
C ASN A 83 -2.35 -0.31 -16.24
N VAL A 84 -1.75 0.67 -15.58
CA VAL A 84 -1.10 0.52 -14.27
C VAL A 84 -1.93 1.26 -13.23
N SER A 85 -2.52 0.53 -12.28
CA SER A 85 -3.30 1.13 -11.20
C SER A 85 -2.52 1.32 -9.91
N HIS A 86 -1.48 0.54 -9.67
CA HIS A 86 -0.66 0.65 -8.45
C HIS A 86 0.72 0.03 -8.63
N LEU A 87 1.68 0.48 -7.83
CA LEU A 87 3.02 -0.07 -7.68
C LEU A 87 3.29 -0.24 -6.18
N LEU A 88 3.88 -1.38 -5.82
CA LEU A 88 4.15 -1.76 -4.43
C LEU A 88 5.65 -2.03 -4.30
N PHE A 89 6.31 -1.35 -3.37
CA PHE A 89 7.70 -1.60 -3.03
C PHE A 89 7.88 -1.53 -1.51
N ALA A 90 8.03 -2.70 -0.88
CA ALA A 90 7.99 -2.79 0.58
C ALA A 90 6.76 -2.03 1.13
N ASP A 91 6.94 -1.16 2.11
CA ASP A 91 5.89 -0.34 2.71
C ASP A 91 5.47 0.87 1.88
N ASP A 92 6.25 1.24 0.86
CA ASP A 92 5.89 2.33 -0.03
C ASP A 92 4.93 1.83 -1.14
N THR A 93 3.85 2.59 -1.34
CA THR A 93 2.80 2.26 -2.31
C THR A 93 2.43 3.49 -3.12
N ILE A 94 2.40 3.34 -4.45
CA ILE A 94 1.89 4.35 -5.38
C ILE A 94 0.59 3.83 -5.95
N ILE A 95 -0.45 4.65 -5.95
CA ILE A 95 -1.75 4.31 -6.53
C ILE A 95 -2.07 5.39 -7.57
N PHE A 96 -2.33 4.93 -8.80
CA PHE A 96 -2.76 5.78 -9.89
C PHE A 96 -4.28 5.77 -9.96
N CYS A 97 -4.86 6.96 -9.91
CA CYS A 97 -6.29 7.17 -10.10
C CYS A 97 -6.52 8.42 -10.93
N GLU A 98 -7.63 8.46 -11.67
CA GLU A 98 -8.10 9.70 -12.30
C GLU A 98 -8.53 10.72 -11.24
N ALA A 99 -8.28 12.00 -11.49
CA ALA A 99 -8.59 13.12 -10.60
C ALA A 99 -10.11 13.36 -10.49
N ARG A 100 -10.80 12.44 -9.81
CA ARG A 100 -12.23 12.49 -9.54
C ARG A 100 -12.47 12.19 -8.08
N LYS A 101 -13.31 13.02 -7.46
CA LYS A 101 -13.71 12.89 -6.06
C LYS A 101 -14.21 11.48 -5.73
N GLU A 102 -15.11 10.96 -6.55
CA GLU A 102 -15.68 9.61 -6.42
C GLU A 102 -14.61 8.52 -6.38
N HIS A 103 -13.57 8.59 -7.21
CA HIS A 103 -12.49 7.58 -7.23
C HIS A 103 -11.71 7.60 -5.91
N LEU A 104 -11.47 8.79 -5.34
CA LEU A 104 -10.79 8.94 -4.05
C LEU A 104 -11.65 8.45 -2.89
N THR A 105 -12.97 8.65 -2.95
CA THR A 105 -13.89 8.05 -1.99
C THR A 105 -13.77 6.53 -1.99
N HIS A 106 -13.85 5.88 -3.17
CA HIS A 106 -13.71 4.43 -3.30
C HIS A 106 -12.34 3.94 -2.83
N LEU A 107 -11.28 4.68 -3.13
CA LEU A 107 -9.94 4.38 -2.63
C LEU A 107 -9.91 4.42 -1.10
N GLY A 108 -10.44 5.47 -0.48
CA GLY A 108 -10.52 5.61 0.98
C GLY A 108 -11.23 4.42 1.63
N TRP A 109 -12.35 3.96 1.04
CA TRP A 109 -13.05 2.76 1.52
C TRP A 109 -12.16 1.51 1.46
N ILE A 110 -11.50 1.23 0.35
CA ILE A 110 -10.62 0.07 0.20
C ILE A 110 -9.48 0.09 1.20
N LEU A 111 -8.86 1.27 1.38
CA LEU A 111 -7.78 1.46 2.34
C LEU A 111 -8.26 1.17 3.77
N ALA A 112 -9.44 1.66 4.15
CA ALA A 112 -10.04 1.37 5.46
C ALA A 112 -10.37 -0.13 5.64
N TRP A 113 -10.93 -0.78 4.61
CA TRP A 113 -11.19 -2.23 4.62
C TRP A 113 -9.90 -3.04 4.75
N PHE A 114 -8.83 -2.61 4.07
CA PHE A 114 -7.52 -3.24 4.15
C PHE A 114 -6.91 -3.10 5.55
N GLU A 115 -6.95 -1.92 6.16
CA GLU A 115 -6.48 -1.71 7.55
C GLU A 115 -7.24 -2.61 8.53
N ALA A 116 -8.57 -2.69 8.39
CA ALA A 116 -9.42 -3.52 9.24
C ALA A 116 -9.10 -5.02 9.08
N ALA A 117 -8.86 -5.49 7.85
CA ALA A 117 -8.60 -6.90 7.57
C ALA A 117 -7.16 -7.33 7.91
N SER A 118 -6.17 -6.48 7.66
CA SER A 118 -4.75 -6.80 7.85
C SER A 118 -4.24 -6.46 9.25
N GLY A 119 -4.90 -5.54 9.94
CA GLY A 119 -4.40 -4.94 11.19
C GLY A 119 -3.23 -3.97 11.00
N LEU A 120 -2.81 -3.73 9.74
CA LEU A 120 -1.85 -2.67 9.39
C LEU A 120 -2.52 -1.29 9.45
N ARG A 121 -1.69 -0.25 9.49
CA ARG A 121 -2.15 1.12 9.49
C ARG A 121 -1.47 1.92 8.39
N ILE A 122 -2.26 2.56 7.55
CA ILE A 122 -1.83 3.46 6.50
C ILE A 122 -1.45 4.79 7.13
N ASN A 123 -0.27 5.27 6.80
CA ASN A 123 0.25 6.51 7.34
C ASN A 123 -0.16 7.70 6.47
N LEU A 124 -1.42 8.12 6.57
CA LEU A 124 -1.95 9.25 5.81
C LEU A 124 -1.19 10.56 6.07
N ALA A 125 -0.53 10.69 7.23
CA ALA A 125 0.32 11.85 7.54
C ALA A 125 1.64 11.89 6.73
N LYS A 126 2.08 10.74 6.20
CA LYS A 126 3.20 10.60 5.26
C LYS A 126 2.75 10.40 3.81
N SER A 127 1.48 10.08 3.57
CA SER A 127 0.92 9.94 2.23
C SER A 127 0.71 11.31 1.59
N GLU A 128 0.94 11.36 0.28
CA GLU A 128 0.80 12.56 -0.54
C GLU A 128 -0.13 12.27 -1.72
N LEU A 129 -1.09 13.16 -1.99
CA LEU A 129 -1.85 13.20 -3.23
C LEU A 129 -1.12 14.13 -4.20
N ILE A 130 -0.63 13.58 -5.30
CA ILE A 130 0.22 14.30 -6.26
C ILE A 130 -0.58 14.54 -7.53
N PRO A 131 -0.89 15.80 -7.88
CA PRO A 131 -1.54 16.12 -9.14
C PRO A 131 -0.59 15.89 -10.32
N VAL A 132 -1.10 15.33 -11.41
CA VAL A 132 -0.40 15.21 -12.69
C VAL A 132 -1.15 16.06 -13.71
N GLY A 133 -0.65 17.28 -13.96
CA GLY A 133 -1.34 18.30 -14.75
C GLY A 133 -2.06 19.33 -13.87
N GLU A 134 -2.88 20.17 -14.50
CA GLU A 134 -3.71 21.16 -13.81
C GLU A 134 -4.99 20.51 -13.28
N ILE A 135 -5.21 20.60 -11.96
CA ILE A 135 -6.38 20.07 -11.25
C ILE A 135 -6.84 21.15 -10.27
N GLU A 136 -8.04 21.70 -10.46
CA GLU A 136 -8.55 22.83 -9.68
C GLU A 136 -8.85 22.44 -8.21
N ASP A 137 -9.44 21.26 -7.98
CA ASP A 137 -9.97 20.85 -6.66
C ASP A 137 -9.04 19.90 -5.87
N ILE A 138 -7.73 19.97 -6.10
CA ILE A 138 -6.76 19.02 -5.52
C ILE A 138 -6.71 19.07 -3.98
N GLU A 139 -6.91 20.24 -3.39
CA GLU A 139 -6.89 20.43 -1.94
C GLU A 139 -8.10 19.76 -1.26
N GLU A 140 -9.30 19.92 -1.82
CA GLU A 140 -10.51 19.25 -1.32
C GLU A 140 -10.38 17.73 -1.41
N MET A 141 -9.85 17.25 -2.54
CA MET A 141 -9.57 15.84 -2.78
C MET A 141 -8.57 15.25 -1.76
N ALA A 142 -7.52 15.99 -1.42
CA ALA A 142 -6.56 15.56 -0.41
C ALA A 142 -7.18 15.50 0.99
N VAL A 143 -8.05 16.46 1.33
CA VAL A 143 -8.80 16.46 2.60
C VAL A 143 -9.74 15.25 2.70
N GLU A 144 -10.42 14.90 1.62
CA GLU A 144 -11.31 13.72 1.61
C GLU A 144 -10.56 12.41 1.86
N LEU A 145 -9.40 12.24 1.25
CA LEU A 145 -8.56 11.06 1.49
C LEU A 145 -7.84 11.13 2.85
N GLY A 146 -7.72 12.33 3.42
CA GLY A 146 -7.04 12.60 4.70
C GLY A 146 -5.52 12.71 4.59
N CYS A 147 -4.99 13.02 3.40
CA CYS A 147 -3.56 13.14 3.14
C CYS A 147 -3.16 14.58 2.76
N ARG A 148 -1.87 14.80 2.48
CA ARG A 148 -1.35 16.12 2.07
C ARG A 148 -1.28 16.21 0.55
N VAL A 149 -1.39 17.42 0.00
CA VAL A 149 -1.04 17.65 -1.40
C VAL A 149 0.49 17.61 -1.53
N GLY A 150 0.99 16.75 -2.42
CA GLY A 150 2.41 16.62 -2.74
C GLY A 150 2.75 17.27 -4.07
N ALA A 151 4.06 17.47 -4.30
CA ALA A 151 4.57 17.91 -5.58
C ALA A 151 5.07 16.70 -6.38
N PHE A 152 4.91 16.74 -7.70
CA PHE A 152 5.44 15.71 -8.57
C PHE A 152 6.97 15.66 -8.48
N ARG A 153 7.51 14.50 -8.16
CA ARG A 153 8.97 14.28 -8.09
C ARG A 153 9.42 13.60 -9.38
N SER A 154 10.49 14.10 -9.97
CA SER A 154 11.12 13.50 -11.15
C SER A 154 11.71 12.13 -10.88
N ASN A 155 11.79 11.70 -9.61
CA ASN A 155 12.34 10.41 -9.21
C ASN A 155 11.50 9.83 -8.06
N ILE A 156 10.86 8.68 -8.30
CA ILE A 156 10.20 7.90 -7.25
C ILE A 156 10.87 6.52 -7.19
N TRP A 157 11.41 6.18 -6.03
CA TRP A 157 12.16 4.93 -5.77
C TRP A 157 13.34 4.67 -6.72
N GLY A 158 14.02 5.72 -7.20
CA GLY A 158 15.11 5.60 -8.16
C GLY A 158 14.65 5.47 -9.62
N CYS A 159 13.33 5.49 -9.86
CA CYS A 159 12.75 5.46 -11.19
C CYS A 159 12.41 6.89 -11.65
N PRO A 160 13.01 7.37 -12.75
CA PRO A 160 12.67 8.68 -13.28
C PRO A 160 11.26 8.67 -13.86
N LEU A 161 10.43 9.63 -13.42
CA LEU A 161 9.09 9.84 -13.96
C LEU A 161 9.06 11.21 -14.61
N GLU A 162 8.68 11.26 -15.88
CA GLU A 162 8.47 12.50 -16.62
C GLU A 162 7.03 12.53 -17.13
N PRO A 163 6.24 13.57 -16.80
CA PRO A 163 4.95 13.76 -17.41
C PRO A 163 5.16 14.08 -18.89
N VAL A 164 4.69 13.20 -19.77
CA VAL A 164 4.71 13.48 -21.20
C VAL A 164 3.59 14.47 -21.49
N THR A 165 3.90 15.76 -21.49
CA THR A 165 3.02 16.79 -22.06
C THR A 165 2.92 16.51 -23.57
N ARG A 166 1.78 16.01 -24.03
CA ARG A 166 1.50 16.02 -25.47
C ARG A 166 1.35 17.48 -25.91
N PRO A 167 1.97 17.90 -27.03
CA PRO A 167 1.67 19.18 -27.66
C PRO A 167 0.24 19.21 -28.19
#